data_AF-A0A7Z9K2F4-F1
#
_entry.id   AF-A0A7Z9K2F4-F1
#
_cell.length_a   1.000
_cell.length_b   1.000
_cell.length_c   1.000
_cell.angle_alpha   90.00
_cell.angle_beta   90.00
_cell.angle_gamma   90.00
#
_symmetry.space_group_name_H-M   'P 1'
#
loop_
_entity.id
_entity.type
_entity.pdbx_description
1 polymer ?
#
loop_
_entity_poly.entity_id
_entity_poly.type
_entity_poly.pdbx_seq_one_letter_code
_entity_poly.pdbx_strand_id
1 'polypeptide(L)'
;MQSLKTLAVVGAFGAAIAMGSGAYAACSDNPDGDYCKITGSNTDTPLGSKWWPNAKWGEGDEAGSTNYYKDPAIVLRALSVIKKGMTMEIGHDYHADMPLFGARKFSLRIPGTPTGGPFGKNQIMWNDEFLATEIGQVGTQFDGLGHIGVQVGADGDKNEMRWYNGFSAAEMGNAYG
;
A
#
# COMPACT_ATOMS: atom_id res chain seq x y z
N MET A 1 46.86 46.26 22.02
CA MET A 1 47.00 44.81 22.34
C MET A 1 45.81 44.47 23.24
N GLN A 2 44.87 43.59 22.94
CA GLN A 2 44.69 42.56 21.92
C GLN A 2 43.22 42.59 21.45
N SER A 3 42.98 42.25 20.19
CA SER A 3 41.65 42.11 19.62
C SER A 3 40.91 40.91 20.22
N LEU A 4 39.66 41.12 20.62
CA LEU A 4 38.73 40.04 20.91
C LEU A 4 38.39 39.35 19.58
N LYS A 5 38.93 38.15 19.38
CA LYS A 5 38.56 37.29 18.26
C LYS A 5 37.22 36.64 18.57
N THR A 6 36.20 37.01 17.81
CA THR A 6 34.93 36.30 17.70
C THR A 6 35.21 34.87 17.22
N LEU A 7 35.06 33.89 18.10
CA LEU A 7 35.07 32.48 17.72
C LEU A 7 33.68 32.15 17.17
N ALA A 8 33.54 32.10 15.85
CA ALA A 8 32.41 31.49 15.19
C ALA A 8 32.48 29.97 15.44
N VAL A 9 31.66 29.47 16.36
CA VAL A 9 31.39 28.04 16.47
C VAL A 9 30.52 27.66 15.28
N VAL A 10 31.16 27.17 14.22
CA VAL A 10 30.50 26.46 13.14
C VAL A 10 30.02 25.14 13.75
N GLY A 11 28.79 25.13 14.24
CA GLY A 11 28.09 23.91 14.60
C GLY A 11 27.89 23.10 13.33
N ALA A 12 28.63 22.00 13.20
CA ALA A 12 28.44 21.04 12.13
C ALA A 12 26.97 20.56 12.17
N PHE A 13 26.20 20.92 11.15
CA PHE A 13 24.95 20.25 10.84
C PHE A 13 25.26 18.79 10.52
N GLY A 14 25.22 17.95 11.55
CA GLY A 14 25.13 16.51 11.38
C GLY A 14 23.78 16.22 10.73
N ALA A 15 23.77 16.13 9.40
CA ALA A 15 22.66 15.53 8.67
C ALA A 15 22.58 14.05 9.13
N ALA A 16 21.75 13.78 10.12
CA ALA A 16 21.27 12.44 10.38
C ALA A 16 20.46 12.05 9.13
N ILE A 17 21.12 11.37 8.20
CA ILE A 17 20.44 10.62 7.15
C ILE A 17 19.61 9.60 7.90
N ALA A 18 18.31 9.86 8.02
CA ALA A 18 17.34 8.84 8.38
C ALA A 18 17.41 7.79 7.26
N MET A 19 18.27 6.79 7.44
CA MET A 19 18.22 5.58 6.65
C MET A 19 16.86 4.97 6.96
N GLY A 20 15.90 5.20 6.07
CA GLY A 20 14.67 4.43 6.04
C GLY A 20 15.09 2.99 5.82
N SER A 21 15.19 2.22 6.90
CA SER A 21 15.20 0.78 6.84
C SER A 21 13.83 0.38 6.31
N GLY A 22 13.70 0.35 4.98
CA GLY A 22 12.63 -0.43 4.35
C GLY A 22 12.70 -1.83 4.97
N ALA A 23 11.55 -2.43 5.23
CA ALA A 23 11.49 -3.83 5.64
C ALA A 23 11.88 -4.70 4.44
N TYR A 24 13.17 -4.74 4.13
CA TYR A 24 13.76 -5.73 3.27
C TYR A 24 14.01 -6.93 4.16
N ALA A 25 13.34 -8.05 3.89
CA ALA A 25 13.85 -9.33 4.34
C ALA A 25 15.15 -9.56 3.55
N ALA A 26 16.26 -9.03 4.06
CA ALA A 26 17.54 -9.13 3.42
C ALA A 26 17.97 -10.60 3.47
N CYS A 27 18.00 -11.27 2.32
CA CYS A 27 18.55 -12.62 2.19
C CYS A 27 20.07 -12.67 2.44
N SER A 28 20.73 -11.51 2.64
CA SER A 28 22.15 -11.43 3.01
C SER A 28 22.44 -12.13 4.33
N ASP A 29 21.49 -12.11 5.27
CA ASP A 29 21.73 -12.54 6.65
C ASP A 29 21.32 -14.02 6.86
N ASN A 30 20.65 -14.62 5.88
CA ASN A 30 20.25 -16.02 5.88
C ASN A 30 20.04 -16.55 4.44
N PRO A 31 21.12 -16.67 3.65
CA PRO A 31 21.04 -17.07 2.25
C PRO A 31 20.43 -18.46 2.04
N ASP A 32 20.55 -19.34 3.04
CA ASP A 32 20.03 -20.71 3.03
C ASP A 32 18.67 -20.85 3.75
N GLY A 33 18.07 -19.74 4.17
CA GLY A 33 16.78 -19.72 4.87
C GLY A 33 15.61 -20.14 3.99
N ASP A 34 14.60 -20.76 4.60
CA ASP A 34 13.42 -21.28 3.89
C ASP A 34 12.62 -20.20 3.15
N TYR A 35 12.75 -18.92 3.53
CA TYR A 35 12.10 -17.78 2.84
C TYR A 35 12.95 -17.17 1.71
N CYS A 36 14.23 -17.53 1.59
CA CYS A 36 15.12 -17.12 0.48
C CYS A 36 15.28 -18.22 -0.57
N LYS A 37 14.95 -19.46 -0.22
CA LYS A 37 14.80 -20.54 -1.18
C LYS A 37 13.54 -20.28 -2.00
N ILE A 38 13.71 -19.90 -3.25
CA ILE A 38 12.66 -20.11 -4.26
C ILE A 38 12.48 -21.63 -4.35
N THR A 39 11.54 -22.18 -3.58
CA THR A 39 11.22 -23.61 -3.56
C THR A 39 10.42 -23.94 -4.80
N GLY A 40 11.10 -23.94 -5.94
CA GLY A 40 10.51 -24.23 -7.22
C GLY A 40 11.60 -24.63 -8.18
N SER A 41 11.73 -25.92 -8.45
CA SER A 41 12.46 -26.43 -9.62
C SER A 41 11.75 -26.10 -10.95
N ASN A 42 10.88 -25.08 -10.95
CA ASN A 42 10.07 -24.67 -12.07
C ASN A 42 10.65 -23.37 -12.63
N THR A 43 11.12 -23.42 -13.87
CA THR A 43 11.69 -22.27 -14.59
C THR A 43 10.65 -21.24 -15.00
N ASP A 44 9.37 -21.57 -14.95
CA ASP A 44 8.29 -20.73 -15.46
C ASP A 44 7.94 -19.59 -14.51
N THR A 45 8.16 -19.75 -13.19
CA THR A 45 7.85 -18.70 -12.21
C THR A 45 8.76 -18.76 -10.97
N PRO A 46 9.06 -17.62 -10.33
CA PRO A 46 9.83 -17.60 -9.08
C PRO A 46 9.01 -17.99 -7.84
N LEU A 47 7.73 -18.37 -7.99
CA LEU A 47 6.86 -18.84 -6.89
C LEU A 47 6.58 -20.36 -6.95
N GLY A 48 7.33 -21.09 -7.79
CA GLY A 48 7.09 -22.51 -8.04
C GLY A 48 6.21 -22.74 -9.26
N SER A 49 5.18 -23.57 -9.14
CA SER A 49 4.29 -23.89 -10.27
C SER A 49 3.59 -22.65 -10.82
N LYS A 50 3.41 -22.60 -12.14
CA LYS A 50 2.60 -21.57 -12.80
C LYS A 50 1.22 -21.43 -12.13
N TRP A 51 0.95 -20.25 -11.57
CA TRP A 51 -0.28 -19.97 -10.82
C TRP A 51 -1.40 -19.34 -11.65
N TRP A 52 -1.12 -18.99 -12.91
CA TRP A 52 -2.07 -18.34 -13.83
C TRP A 52 -2.29 -19.12 -15.13
N PRO A 53 -3.48 -19.03 -15.76
CA PRO A 53 -4.69 -18.47 -15.17
C PRO A 53 -5.13 -19.28 -13.95
N ASN A 54 -5.93 -18.68 -13.08
CA ASN A 54 -6.40 -19.29 -11.87
C ASN A 54 -7.32 -20.47 -12.22
N ALA A 55 -6.93 -21.69 -11.86
CA ALA A 55 -7.67 -22.90 -12.22
C ALA A 55 -9.11 -22.94 -11.65
N LYS A 56 -9.40 -22.18 -10.59
CA LYS A 56 -10.71 -22.15 -9.94
C LYS A 56 -11.63 -21.06 -10.52
N TRP A 57 -11.09 -19.86 -10.72
CA TRP A 57 -11.87 -18.69 -11.14
C TRP A 57 -11.84 -18.40 -12.64
N GLY A 58 -10.92 -19.04 -13.35
CA GLY A 58 -10.81 -18.93 -14.80
C GLY A 58 -9.95 -17.77 -15.27
N GLU A 59 -9.65 -17.80 -16.56
CA GLU A 59 -8.97 -16.72 -17.27
C GLU A 59 -9.82 -15.44 -17.25
N GLY A 60 -9.15 -14.29 -17.09
CA GLY A 60 -9.81 -12.98 -17.06
C GLY A 60 -10.49 -12.61 -15.74
N ASP A 61 -10.49 -13.49 -14.73
CA ASP A 61 -10.92 -13.11 -13.38
C ASP A 61 -9.98 -12.05 -12.78
N GLU A 62 -10.57 -10.97 -12.27
CA GLU A 62 -9.88 -9.88 -11.56
C GLU A 62 -10.26 -9.81 -10.07
N ALA A 63 -11.21 -10.63 -9.62
CA ALA A 63 -11.76 -10.55 -8.27
C ALA A 63 -11.01 -11.44 -7.27
N GLY A 64 -10.38 -12.52 -7.73
CA GLY A 64 -9.61 -13.42 -6.88
C GLY A 64 -10.42 -14.04 -5.76
N SER A 65 -9.84 -14.14 -4.57
CA SER A 65 -10.50 -14.75 -3.41
C SER A 65 -11.79 -14.01 -2.98
N THR A 66 -12.04 -12.78 -3.44
CA THR A 66 -13.32 -12.12 -3.17
C THR A 66 -14.50 -12.86 -3.83
N ASN A 67 -14.25 -13.66 -4.87
CA ASN A 67 -15.24 -14.55 -5.48
C ASN A 67 -15.90 -15.53 -4.51
N TYR A 68 -15.23 -15.90 -3.40
CA TYR A 68 -15.84 -16.75 -2.38
C TYR A 68 -17.11 -16.10 -1.79
N TYR A 69 -17.12 -14.78 -1.61
CA TYR A 69 -18.25 -14.06 -1.01
C TYR A 69 -19.44 -13.88 -1.95
N LYS A 70 -19.36 -14.32 -3.21
CA LYS A 70 -20.52 -14.41 -4.10
C LYS A 70 -21.52 -15.46 -3.63
N ASP A 71 -21.09 -16.44 -2.83
CA ASP A 71 -21.97 -17.42 -2.18
C ASP A 71 -22.64 -16.80 -0.93
N PRO A 72 -23.98 -16.62 -0.92
CA PRO A 72 -24.70 -16.08 0.23
C PRO A 72 -24.52 -16.89 1.50
N ALA A 73 -24.23 -18.20 1.41
CA ALA A 73 -24.03 -19.05 2.57
C ALA A 73 -22.83 -18.61 3.43
N ILE A 74 -21.78 -18.04 2.80
CA ILE A 74 -20.62 -17.50 3.54
C ILE A 74 -21.02 -16.26 4.35
N VAL A 75 -21.82 -15.37 3.75
CA VAL A 75 -22.32 -14.16 4.42
C VAL A 75 -23.25 -14.53 5.56
N LEU A 76 -24.19 -15.45 5.34
CA LEU A 76 -25.11 -15.94 6.36
C LEU A 76 -24.38 -16.63 7.52
N ARG A 77 -23.31 -17.38 7.23
CA ARG A 77 -22.45 -17.97 8.27
C ARG A 77 -21.78 -16.90 9.12
N ALA A 78 -21.25 -15.83 8.51
CA ALA A 78 -20.65 -14.72 9.24
C ALA A 78 -21.68 -13.99 10.13
N LEU A 79 -22.92 -13.80 9.65
CA LEU A 79 -23.99 -13.22 10.46
C LEU A 79 -24.39 -14.12 11.64
N SER A 80 -24.35 -15.44 11.46
CA SER A 80 -24.78 -16.41 12.48
C SER A 80 -23.96 -16.37 13.77
N VAL A 81 -22.72 -15.86 13.73
CA VAL A 81 -21.84 -15.78 14.92
C VAL A 81 -22.11 -14.54 15.78
N ILE A 82 -22.89 -13.57 15.28
CA ILE A 82 -23.26 -12.37 16.04
C ILE A 82 -24.28 -12.76 17.11
N LYS A 83 -23.90 -12.67 18.40
CA LYS A 83 -24.78 -13.02 19.54
C LYS A 83 -25.20 -11.83 20.39
N LYS A 84 -24.30 -10.87 20.58
CA LYS A 84 -24.47 -9.73 21.51
C LYS A 84 -24.64 -8.38 20.81
N GLY A 85 -24.52 -8.33 19.49
CA GLY A 85 -24.59 -7.06 18.73
C GLY A 85 -23.51 -6.05 19.10
N MET A 86 -22.35 -6.51 19.58
CA MET A 86 -21.23 -5.64 19.94
C MET A 86 -20.48 -5.20 18.67
N THR A 87 -19.96 -3.98 18.71
CA THR A 87 -19.11 -3.41 17.66
C THR A 87 -17.71 -3.14 18.21
N MET A 88 -16.71 -3.22 17.32
CA MET A 88 -15.32 -2.86 17.60
C MET A 88 -14.75 -2.11 16.40
N GLU A 89 -14.00 -1.06 16.69
CA GLU A 89 -13.22 -0.34 15.70
C GLU A 89 -11.87 -1.02 15.49
N ILE A 90 -11.52 -1.27 14.23
CA ILE A 90 -10.24 -1.86 13.80
C ILE A 90 -9.45 -0.91 12.88
N GLY A 91 -9.97 0.30 12.69
CA GLY A 91 -9.30 1.39 12.00
C GLY A 91 -8.26 2.04 12.89
N HIS A 92 -7.21 2.57 12.26
CA HIS A 92 -6.27 3.48 12.90
C HIS A 92 -6.76 4.92 12.72
N ASP A 93 -6.56 5.79 13.71
CA ASP A 93 -6.73 7.24 13.58
C ASP A 93 -5.78 7.81 12.52
N TYR A 94 -6.28 8.57 11.56
CA TYR A 94 -5.44 9.11 10.50
C TYR A 94 -4.84 10.46 10.89
N HIS A 95 -3.52 10.51 11.00
CA HIS A 95 -2.77 11.73 11.34
C HIS A 95 -1.40 11.73 10.65
N ALA A 96 -0.79 12.91 10.49
CA ALA A 96 0.41 13.08 9.67
C ALA A 96 1.65 12.32 10.19
N ASP A 97 1.68 12.03 11.49
CA ASP A 97 2.72 11.29 12.21
C ASP A 97 2.36 9.81 12.46
N MET A 98 1.30 9.29 11.84
CA MET A 98 0.96 7.87 11.97
C MET A 98 2.05 6.97 11.36
N PRO A 99 2.14 5.69 11.75
CA PRO A 99 3.12 4.78 11.19
C PRO A 99 2.95 4.60 9.68
N LEU A 100 4.03 4.81 8.92
CA LEU A 100 4.05 4.73 7.45
C LEU A 100 5.26 3.95 6.93
N PHE A 101 5.07 3.24 5.82
CA PHE A 101 6.16 2.53 5.15
C PHE A 101 6.92 3.48 4.21
N GLY A 102 8.25 3.52 4.36
CA GLY A 102 9.13 4.28 3.45
C GLY A 102 8.80 5.77 3.41
N ALA A 103 8.66 6.32 2.21
CA ALA A 103 8.44 7.73 1.98
C ALA A 103 6.96 8.15 1.87
N ARG A 104 6.01 7.22 2.09
CA ARG A 104 4.56 7.50 2.02
C ARG A 104 4.15 8.66 2.92
N LYS A 105 3.08 9.35 2.57
CA LYS A 105 2.62 10.55 3.29
C LYS A 105 1.12 10.55 3.51
N PHE A 106 0.71 11.12 4.64
CA PHE A 106 -0.67 11.52 4.88
C PHE A 106 -0.71 13.02 5.15
N SER A 107 -1.10 13.80 4.13
CA SER A 107 -1.22 15.25 4.23
C SER A 107 -2.66 15.67 3.98
N LEU A 108 -3.37 15.94 5.07
CA LEU A 108 -4.73 16.47 5.05
C LEU A 108 -4.70 17.96 5.41
N ARG A 109 -5.41 18.78 4.62
CA ARG A 109 -5.64 20.20 4.92
C ARG A 109 -7.09 20.55 4.70
N ILE A 110 -7.62 21.42 5.54
CA ILE A 110 -8.89 22.11 5.31
C ILE A 110 -8.57 23.43 4.60
N PRO A 111 -9.06 23.69 3.38
CA PRO A 111 -8.68 24.87 2.60
C PRO A 111 -9.38 26.15 3.08
N GLY A 112 -10.47 26.06 3.83
CA GLY A 112 -11.17 27.21 4.43
C GLY A 112 -12.13 26.80 5.56
N THR A 113 -12.50 27.76 6.41
CA THR A 113 -13.46 27.55 7.50
C THR A 113 -14.46 28.71 7.57
N PRO A 114 -15.63 28.62 6.89
CA PRO A 114 -16.06 27.52 6.03
C PRO A 114 -15.28 27.50 4.69
N THR A 115 -15.24 26.36 4.02
CA THR A 115 -14.74 26.32 2.63
C THR A 115 -15.72 27.01 1.68
N GLY A 116 -17.02 26.94 1.97
CA GLY A 116 -18.02 27.61 1.15
C GLY A 116 -19.30 28.00 1.87
N GLY A 117 -20.12 28.77 1.15
CA GLY A 117 -21.33 29.39 1.67
C GLY A 117 -21.09 30.80 2.25
N PRO A 118 -22.13 31.44 2.79
CA PRO A 118 -23.51 30.96 2.83
C PRO A 118 -24.15 30.90 1.43
N PHE A 119 -24.93 29.86 1.16
CA PHE A 119 -25.65 29.68 -0.11
C PHE A 119 -27.15 29.43 0.11
N GLY A 120 -27.98 29.99 -0.77
CA GLY A 120 -29.44 29.81 -0.74
C GLY A 120 -30.16 30.49 0.43
N LYS A 121 -31.50 30.37 0.46
CA LYS A 121 -32.34 30.96 1.52
C LYS A 121 -32.09 30.34 2.90
N ASN A 122 -31.60 29.10 2.93
CA ASN A 122 -31.24 28.36 4.14
C ASN A 122 -29.81 28.64 4.62
N GLN A 123 -29.03 29.45 3.91
CA GLN A 123 -27.67 29.87 4.31
C GLN A 123 -26.75 28.68 4.59
N ILE A 124 -26.80 27.64 3.76
CA ILE A 124 -25.94 26.46 3.96
C ILE A 124 -24.46 26.85 3.84
N MET A 125 -23.65 26.28 4.73
CA MET A 125 -22.20 26.40 4.79
C MET A 125 -21.60 25.00 4.87
N TRP A 126 -20.36 24.84 4.41
CA TRP A 126 -19.67 23.55 4.41
C TRP A 126 -18.16 23.73 4.57
N ASN A 127 -17.50 22.64 4.97
CA ASN A 127 -16.04 22.51 4.96
C ASN A 127 -15.69 21.37 4.02
N ASP A 128 -14.59 21.54 3.30
CA ASP A 128 -14.02 20.52 2.43
C ASP A 128 -12.62 20.16 2.97
N GLU A 129 -12.10 19.04 2.53
CA GLU A 129 -10.72 18.63 2.77
C GLU A 129 -9.96 18.47 1.44
N PHE A 130 -8.66 18.73 1.50
CA PHE A 130 -7.71 18.30 0.49
C PHE A 130 -6.80 17.24 1.10
N LEU A 131 -6.73 16.08 0.46
CA LEU A 131 -5.92 14.95 0.88
C LEU A 131 -4.89 14.61 -0.20
N ALA A 132 -3.61 14.65 0.16
CA ALA A 132 -2.52 14.10 -0.65
C ALA A 132 -1.91 12.91 0.09
N THR A 133 -2.10 11.71 -0.47
CA THR A 133 -1.68 10.45 0.13
C THR A 133 -1.70 9.29 -0.88
N GLU A 134 -0.99 8.21 -0.60
CA GLU A 134 -1.14 6.93 -1.28
C GLU A 134 -2.36 6.18 -0.72
N ILE A 135 -3.58 6.55 -1.17
CA ILE A 135 -4.87 6.13 -0.58
C ILE A 135 -4.97 4.62 -0.34
N GLY A 136 -4.48 3.79 -1.26
CA GLY A 136 -4.54 2.33 -1.12
C GLY A 136 -3.49 1.74 -0.19
N GLN A 137 -2.56 2.55 0.32
CA GLN A 137 -1.32 2.12 0.97
C GLN A 137 -0.99 2.88 2.27
N VAL A 138 -1.97 3.61 2.81
CA VAL A 138 -1.80 4.48 3.96
C VAL A 138 -2.90 4.21 5.00
N GLY A 139 -2.48 3.93 6.24
CA GLY A 139 -3.35 3.61 7.38
C GLY A 139 -3.93 2.19 7.32
N THR A 140 -5.12 1.99 7.91
CA THR A 140 -5.82 0.69 7.82
C THR A 140 -6.35 0.49 6.40
N GLN A 141 -5.85 -0.51 5.69
CA GLN A 141 -6.03 -0.64 4.25
C GLN A 141 -6.35 -2.06 3.79
N PHE A 142 -6.79 -2.18 2.54
CA PHE A 142 -6.83 -3.44 1.78
C PHE A 142 -5.89 -3.31 0.57
N ASP A 143 -4.92 -4.22 0.47
CA ASP A 143 -4.06 -4.29 -0.71
C ASP A 143 -4.77 -5.02 -1.84
N GLY A 144 -5.10 -4.29 -2.91
CA GLY A 144 -5.69 -4.86 -4.11
C GLY A 144 -4.73 -5.84 -4.80
N LEU A 145 -5.28 -6.71 -5.64
CA LEU A 145 -4.51 -7.74 -6.36
C LEU A 145 -3.49 -7.17 -7.36
N GLY A 146 -3.61 -5.89 -7.71
CA GLY A 146 -2.63 -5.12 -8.48
C GLY A 146 -1.50 -4.50 -7.65
N HIS A 147 -1.53 -4.60 -6.31
CA HIS A 147 -0.53 -3.95 -5.44
C HIS A 147 0.82 -4.64 -5.50
N ILE A 148 0.82 -5.98 -5.45
CA ILE A 148 2.03 -6.80 -5.47
C ILE A 148 2.00 -7.73 -6.68
N GLY A 149 3.00 -7.56 -7.53
CA GLY A 149 3.27 -8.43 -8.66
C GLY A 149 4.60 -9.14 -8.47
N VAL A 150 4.89 -10.02 -9.42
CA VAL A 150 6.10 -10.82 -9.44
C VAL A 150 6.72 -10.67 -10.80
N GLN A 151 8.02 -10.44 -10.82
CA GLN A 151 8.77 -10.45 -12.05
C GLN A 151 8.98 -11.88 -12.52
N VAL A 152 8.44 -12.18 -13.70
CA VAL A 152 8.74 -13.41 -14.43
C VAL A 152 9.61 -13.02 -15.63
N GLY A 153 10.41 -13.96 -16.14
CA GLY A 153 11.27 -13.69 -17.30
C GLY A 153 12.43 -12.75 -16.99
N ALA A 154 12.81 -11.95 -17.99
CA ALA A 154 14.01 -11.12 -17.94
C ALA A 154 13.82 -9.85 -17.09
N ASP A 155 14.94 -9.33 -16.60
CA ASP A 155 14.98 -8.09 -15.83
C ASP A 155 14.43 -6.90 -16.65
N GLY A 156 13.35 -6.26 -16.19
CA GLY A 156 12.72 -5.11 -16.83
C GLY A 156 11.65 -5.42 -17.87
N ASP A 157 11.39 -6.70 -18.20
CA ASP A 157 10.37 -7.05 -19.20
C ASP A 157 8.95 -6.91 -18.64
N LYS A 158 8.28 -5.81 -18.98
CA LYS A 158 6.91 -5.53 -18.54
C LYS A 158 5.87 -6.52 -19.07
N ASN A 159 6.16 -7.26 -20.13
CA ASN A 159 5.25 -8.31 -20.62
C ASN A 159 5.27 -9.53 -19.71
N GLU A 160 6.37 -9.74 -18.98
CA GLU A 160 6.56 -10.88 -18.09
C GLU A 160 6.51 -10.51 -16.60
N MET A 161 6.42 -9.23 -16.23
CA MET A 161 5.99 -8.88 -14.87
C MET A 161 4.50 -9.23 -14.71
N ARG A 162 4.17 -10.17 -13.83
CA ARG A 162 2.82 -10.73 -13.67
C ARG A 162 2.21 -10.39 -12.31
N TRP A 163 0.93 -10.08 -12.31
CA TRP A 163 0.09 -9.94 -11.12
C TRP A 163 -0.87 -11.12 -11.01
N TYR A 164 -1.88 -10.99 -10.14
CA TYR A 164 -2.95 -11.97 -10.04
C TYR A 164 -3.49 -12.36 -11.42
N ASN A 165 -3.79 -13.65 -11.58
CA ASN A 165 -4.30 -14.24 -12.81
C ASN A 165 -3.45 -14.04 -14.08
N GLY A 166 -2.22 -13.54 -13.97
CA GLY A 166 -1.29 -13.40 -15.08
C GLY A 166 -1.38 -12.08 -15.84
N PHE A 167 -2.16 -11.12 -15.35
CA PHE A 167 -2.16 -9.76 -15.91
C PHE A 167 -0.74 -9.19 -15.85
N SER A 168 -0.26 -8.71 -16.99
CA SER A 168 1.09 -8.16 -17.13
C SER A 168 1.15 -6.68 -16.77
N ALA A 169 2.34 -6.18 -16.44
CA ALA A 169 2.55 -4.74 -16.30
C ALA A 169 2.21 -3.99 -17.60
N ALA A 170 2.44 -4.61 -18.76
CA ALA A 170 2.12 -4.03 -20.06
C ALA A 170 0.60 -3.88 -20.29
N GLU A 171 -0.22 -4.80 -19.75
CA GLU A 171 -1.69 -4.73 -19.84
C GLU A 171 -2.29 -3.73 -18.85
N MET A 172 -1.74 -3.65 -17.64
CA MET A 172 -2.27 -2.78 -16.59
C MET A 172 -1.82 -1.32 -16.74
N GLY A 173 -0.59 -1.10 -17.21
CA GLY A 173 0.02 0.23 -17.26
C GLY A 173 -0.41 1.04 -18.46
N ASN A 174 -0.68 2.32 -18.26
CA ASN A 174 -0.89 3.28 -19.35
C ASN A 174 -0.16 4.62 -19.08
N ALA A 175 -0.33 5.59 -19.97
CA ALA A 175 0.35 6.90 -19.88
C ALA A 175 -0.03 7.72 -18.63
N TYR A 176 -1.10 7.35 -17.93
CA TYR A 176 -1.62 8.03 -16.75
C TYR A 176 -1.46 7.20 -15.46
N GLY A 177 -0.67 6.12 -15.52
CA GLY A 177 -0.65 5.08 -14.50
C GLY A 177 -1.31 3.84 -15.05
#